data_AF-A0A8H3ZL63-F1
#
_entry.id   AF-A0A8H3ZL63-F1
#
_cell.length_a   1.000
_cell.length_b   1.000
_cell.length_c   1.000
_cell.angle_alpha   90.00
_cell.angle_beta   90.00
_cell.angle_gamma   90.00
#
_symmetry.space_group_name_H-M   'P 1'
#
loop_
_entity.id
_entity.type
_entity.pdbx_description
1 polymer ?
#
loop_
_entity_poly.entity_id
_entity_poly.type
_entity_poly.pdbx_seq_one_letter_code
_entity_poly.pdbx_strand_id
1 'polypeptide(L)'
;MPRTELEYPKKPFGTVKRYGPRASYALSTIHKIINTSPILHVSFNDISSPFPSILPMLGQMGSYTRPSADEGDVLDLYLHGYVSSRMMNTSRGSGPSDGMPVCVAASHLDGLVMALTPNSHSYNYRSSVLFGHAKVVEDPAERLYAMELITNGVIPGSWSNTRVPPSKAELSSTSVLKVIIETGSAKVRFGPPGDEKHDRDDAEVVNKVWTGVVPVYRIMGEPVSGPYNAVDPPKYITDFIKSVNEETREFAESAAARVPVKKGGPREA
;
A
#
# COMPACT_ATOMS: atom_id res chain seq x y z
N MET A 1 -8.01 8.19 -28.19
CA MET A 1 -7.25 9.06 -27.26
C MET A 1 -6.45 8.13 -26.35
N PRO A 2 -5.11 8.14 -26.34
CA PRO A 2 -4.40 7.42 -25.29
C PRO A 2 -4.75 8.09 -23.96
N ARG A 3 -5.39 7.36 -23.04
CA ARG A 3 -5.60 7.84 -21.66
C ARG A 3 -4.21 7.98 -21.07
N THR A 4 -3.70 9.22 -20.99
CA THR A 4 -2.51 9.50 -20.20
C THR A 4 -2.84 9.17 -18.76
N GLU A 5 -2.15 8.19 -18.20
CA GLU A 5 -2.26 7.83 -16.80
C GLU A 5 -1.83 9.03 -15.94
N LEU A 6 -2.64 9.40 -14.95
CA LEU A 6 -2.31 10.50 -14.04
C LEU A 6 -1.12 10.11 -13.17
N GLU A 7 -0.22 11.06 -12.91
CA GLU A 7 0.94 10.87 -12.04
C GLU A 7 0.97 11.92 -10.92
N TYR A 8 1.53 11.54 -9.77
CA TYR A 8 1.89 12.50 -8.73
C TYR A 8 3.07 13.38 -9.18
N PRO A 9 3.13 14.65 -8.75
CA PRO A 9 4.24 15.53 -9.07
C PRO A 9 5.52 15.04 -8.39
N LYS A 10 6.65 15.12 -9.09
CA LYS A 10 7.96 14.71 -8.56
C LYS A 10 8.56 15.85 -7.75
N LYS A 11 8.65 15.68 -6.43
CA LYS A 11 9.30 16.64 -5.51
C LYS A 11 10.68 16.11 -5.10
N PRO A 12 11.64 16.98 -4.71
CA PRO A 12 12.99 16.55 -4.31
C PRO A 12 13.00 15.46 -3.21
N PHE A 13 12.10 15.58 -2.23
CA PHE A 13 11.96 14.65 -1.10
C PHE A 13 11.18 13.37 -1.43
N GLY A 14 10.41 13.35 -2.53
CA GLY A 14 9.61 12.19 -2.96
C GLY A 14 10.17 11.46 -4.20
N THR A 15 11.22 11.98 -4.83
CA THR A 15 11.76 11.42 -6.09
C THR A 15 12.73 10.27 -5.83
N VAL A 16 12.44 9.09 -6.39
CA VAL A 16 13.33 7.93 -6.34
C VAL A 16 14.64 8.22 -7.09
N LYS A 17 15.78 8.11 -6.40
CA LYS A 17 17.12 8.32 -6.98
C LYS A 17 17.81 7.04 -7.42
N ARG A 18 17.88 6.03 -6.53
CA ARG A 18 18.57 4.75 -6.80
C ARG A 18 17.63 3.74 -7.47
N TYR A 19 18.08 3.13 -8.57
CA TYR A 19 17.27 2.25 -9.43
C TYR A 19 16.03 2.96 -10.01
N GLY A 20 16.22 4.16 -10.57
CA GLY A 20 15.16 4.97 -11.17
C GLY A 20 14.23 4.24 -12.15
N PRO A 21 14.69 3.29 -13.00
CA PRO A 21 13.81 2.53 -13.88
C PRO A 21 12.75 1.68 -13.15
N ARG A 22 12.88 1.46 -11.84
CA ARG A 22 11.88 0.77 -10.99
C ARG A 22 10.82 1.72 -10.42
N ALA A 23 10.98 3.02 -10.61
CA ALA A 23 10.06 4.01 -10.08
C ALA A 23 8.81 4.11 -10.94
N SER A 24 7.66 4.24 -10.29
CA SER A 24 6.41 4.66 -10.92
C SER A 24 5.83 5.83 -10.11
N TYR A 25 5.22 6.78 -10.80
CA TYR A 25 4.52 7.91 -10.18
C TYR A 25 3.02 7.89 -10.52
N ALA A 26 2.58 6.86 -11.25
CA ALA A 26 1.19 6.67 -11.63
C ALA A 26 0.28 6.53 -10.39
N LEU A 27 -0.83 7.27 -10.39
CA LEU A 27 -1.83 7.23 -9.33
C LEU A 27 -2.35 5.81 -9.12
N SER A 28 -2.73 5.13 -10.20
CA SER A 28 -3.22 3.74 -10.20
C SER A 28 -2.27 2.78 -9.46
N THR A 29 -0.97 2.86 -9.75
CA THR A 29 0.04 1.98 -9.16
C THR A 29 0.20 2.26 -7.67
N ILE A 30 0.24 3.53 -7.31
CA ILE A 30 0.44 3.98 -5.94
C ILE A 30 -0.79 3.66 -5.08
N HIS A 31 -1.99 4.02 -5.54
CA HIS A 31 -3.24 3.75 -4.83
C HIS A 31 -3.48 2.26 -4.66
N LYS A 32 -3.22 1.44 -5.69
CA LYS A 32 -3.32 -0.02 -5.58
C LYS A 32 -2.38 -0.59 -4.53
N ILE A 33 -1.12 -0.12 -4.46
CA ILE A 33 -0.16 -0.59 -3.44
C ILE A 33 -0.63 -0.23 -2.03
N ILE A 34 -1.14 0.98 -1.83
CA ILE A 34 -1.66 1.46 -0.55
C ILE A 34 -2.91 0.66 -0.15
N ASN A 35 -3.89 0.56 -1.06
CA ASN A 35 -5.19 -0.05 -0.77
C ASN A 35 -5.14 -1.57 -0.57
N THR A 36 -4.12 -2.24 -1.13
CA THR A 36 -3.92 -3.68 -0.91
C THR A 36 -3.03 -3.99 0.30
N SER A 37 -2.41 -2.97 0.92
CA SER A 37 -1.58 -3.15 2.10
C SER A 37 -2.45 -3.31 3.36
N PRO A 38 -2.29 -4.38 4.15
CA PRO A 38 -3.08 -4.56 5.37
C PRO A 38 -2.76 -3.52 6.45
N ILE A 39 -1.54 -2.98 6.42
CA ILE A 39 -1.00 -2.07 7.43
C ILE A 39 -0.24 -0.97 6.69
N LEU A 40 -0.58 0.27 7.00
CA LEU A 40 0.16 1.45 6.57
C LEU A 40 1.08 1.90 7.70
N HIS A 41 2.29 2.30 7.35
CA HIS A 41 3.26 2.86 8.28
C HIS A 41 3.22 4.37 8.18
N VAL A 42 2.60 5.02 9.16
CA VAL A 42 2.35 6.45 9.15
C VAL A 42 3.35 7.16 10.05
N SER A 43 4.29 7.86 9.43
CA SER A 43 5.32 8.65 10.11
C SER A 43 4.92 10.10 10.23
N PHE A 44 5.18 10.70 11.38
CA PHE A 44 4.93 12.12 11.65
C PHE A 44 5.89 12.63 12.73
N ASN A 45 6.05 13.95 12.80
CA ASN A 45 6.85 14.59 13.84
C ASN A 45 5.93 15.03 14.98
N ASP A 46 6.16 14.46 16.17
CA ASP A 46 5.52 14.90 17.40
C ASP A 46 6.37 15.99 18.04
N ILE A 47 5.79 17.17 18.25
CA ILE A 47 6.50 18.34 18.83
C ILE A 47 7.10 18.03 20.20
N SER A 48 6.50 17.10 20.95
CA SER A 48 7.00 16.69 22.27
C SER A 48 8.14 15.67 22.20
N SER A 49 8.45 15.13 21.02
CA SER A 49 9.44 14.10 20.80
C SER A 49 10.63 14.63 19.99
N PRO A 50 11.88 14.37 20.41
CA PRO A 50 13.04 14.66 19.58
C PRO A 50 13.19 13.71 18.39
N PHE A 51 12.37 12.65 18.32
CA PHE A 51 12.38 11.63 17.26
C PHE A 51 11.09 11.66 16.43
N PRO A 52 11.16 11.32 15.13
CA PRO A 52 9.96 11.02 14.35
C PRO A 52 9.24 9.82 14.95
N SER A 53 7.90 9.88 14.99
CA SER A 53 7.05 8.75 15.38
C SER A 53 6.55 8.03 14.15
N ILE A 54 6.39 6.72 14.25
CA ILE A 54 5.76 5.86 13.23
C ILE A 54 4.67 5.03 13.88
N LEU A 55 3.49 4.99 13.27
CA LEU A 55 2.35 4.20 13.74
C LEU A 55 1.88 3.24 12.63
N PRO A 56 1.71 1.94 12.94
CA PRO A 56 0.96 1.03 12.07
C PRO A 56 -0.54 1.36 12.16
N MET A 57 -1.18 1.66 11.03
CA MET A 57 -2.58 2.08 10.97
C MET A 57 -3.31 1.41 9.80
N LEU A 58 -4.62 1.21 9.94
CA LEU A 58 -5.48 0.94 8.78
C LEU A 58 -5.82 2.26 8.11
N GLY A 59 -5.78 2.27 6.79
CA GLY A 59 -6.21 3.39 5.98
C GLY A 59 -6.58 2.95 4.58
N GLN A 60 -7.27 3.84 3.87
CA GLN A 60 -7.74 3.56 2.52
C GLN A 60 -7.74 4.84 1.68
N MET A 61 -7.28 4.74 0.43
CA MET A 61 -7.41 5.83 -0.54
C MET A 61 -8.86 5.92 -1.03
N GLY A 62 -9.41 7.12 -1.10
CA GLY A 62 -10.74 7.36 -1.65
C GLY A 62 -11.03 8.84 -1.89
N SER A 63 -12.22 9.15 -2.38
CA SER A 63 -12.66 10.52 -2.61
C SER A 63 -14.08 10.71 -2.11
N TYR A 64 -14.24 11.47 -1.03
CA TYR A 64 -15.55 11.84 -0.53
C TYR A 64 -16.33 12.73 -1.52
N THR A 65 -15.64 13.65 -2.19
CA THR A 65 -16.26 14.58 -3.16
C THR A 65 -16.65 13.89 -4.47
N ARG A 66 -15.99 12.77 -4.79
CA ARG A 66 -16.32 11.91 -5.93
C ARG A 66 -16.28 10.43 -5.52
N PRO A 67 -17.31 9.89 -4.86
CA PRO A 67 -17.31 8.50 -4.39
C PRO A 67 -17.17 7.44 -5.51
N SER A 68 -17.41 7.81 -6.77
CA SER A 68 -17.23 6.96 -7.95
C SER A 68 -15.82 6.99 -8.54
N ALA A 69 -14.87 7.74 -7.94
CA ALA A 69 -13.49 7.80 -8.39
C ALA A 69 -12.80 6.45 -8.30
N ASP A 70 -11.98 6.13 -9.31
CA ASP A 70 -11.19 4.89 -9.35
C ASP A 70 -9.74 5.12 -8.88
N GLU A 71 -8.94 4.07 -8.82
CA GLU A 71 -7.53 4.16 -8.37
C GLU A 71 -6.66 5.04 -9.29
N GLY A 72 -7.09 5.33 -10.52
CA GLY A 72 -6.41 6.23 -11.44
C GLY A 72 -6.75 7.72 -11.24
N ASP A 73 -7.72 8.04 -10.38
CA ASP A 73 -8.12 9.40 -10.04
C ASP A 73 -7.30 10.00 -8.89
N VAL A 74 -7.44 11.32 -8.68
CA VAL A 74 -6.92 11.99 -7.49
C VAL A 74 -7.74 11.58 -6.26
N LEU A 75 -7.08 10.90 -5.32
CA LEU A 75 -7.67 10.41 -4.08
C LEU A 75 -6.96 11.03 -2.86
N ASP A 76 -7.69 11.08 -1.75
CA ASP A 76 -7.16 11.36 -0.42
C ASP A 76 -6.95 10.05 0.35
N LEU A 77 -6.03 10.03 1.30
CA LEU A 77 -5.87 8.88 2.21
C LEU A 77 -6.65 9.13 3.50
N TYR A 78 -7.58 8.23 3.83
CA TYR A 78 -8.30 8.26 5.10
C TYR A 78 -7.65 7.29 6.09
N LEU A 79 -7.39 7.77 7.31
CA LEU A 79 -6.83 7.00 8.42
C LEU A 79 -7.81 7.06 9.60
N HIS A 80 -8.07 5.93 10.24
CA HIS A 80 -8.92 5.89 11.44
C HIS A 80 -8.08 5.81 12.73
N GLY A 81 -8.63 6.31 13.83
CA GLY A 81 -8.16 5.91 15.15
C GLY A 81 -8.88 6.59 16.30
N TYR A 82 -8.36 6.42 17.50
CA TYR A 82 -8.98 6.93 18.71
C TYR A 82 -8.89 8.46 18.82
N VAL A 83 -9.97 9.12 19.20
CA VAL A 83 -10.07 10.59 19.22
C VAL A 83 -8.97 11.29 20.02
N SER A 84 -8.53 10.70 21.13
CA SER A 84 -7.48 11.26 21.99
C SER A 84 -6.08 10.71 21.69
N SER A 85 -5.89 10.01 20.56
CA SER A 85 -4.57 9.54 20.20
C SER A 85 -3.62 10.74 20.02
N ARG A 86 -2.33 10.48 20.26
CA ARG A 86 -1.28 11.48 20.10
C ARG A 86 -1.29 12.10 18.70
N MET A 87 -1.43 11.30 17.66
CA MET A 87 -1.49 11.77 16.27
C MET A 87 -2.69 12.70 16.02
N MET A 88 -3.86 12.39 16.61
CA MET A 88 -5.07 13.21 16.48
C MET A 88 -4.92 14.55 17.22
N ASN A 89 -4.30 14.53 18.40
CA ASN A 89 -3.99 15.75 19.15
C ASN A 89 -2.97 16.63 18.41
N THR A 90 -1.88 16.05 17.89
CA THR A 90 -0.86 16.78 17.12
C THR A 90 -1.46 17.37 15.84
N SER A 91 -2.34 16.63 15.15
CA SER A 91 -3.05 17.14 13.96
C SER A 91 -3.91 18.37 14.26
N ARG A 92 -4.66 18.37 15.38
CA ARG A 92 -5.43 19.55 15.82
C ARG A 92 -4.57 20.76 16.18
N GLY A 93 -3.39 20.52 16.76
CA GLY A 93 -2.46 21.58 17.15
C GLY A 93 -1.69 22.24 16.01
N SER A 94 -1.73 21.68 14.79
CA SER A 94 -0.90 22.11 13.65
C SER A 94 -1.42 23.37 12.92
N GLY A 95 -2.41 24.07 13.47
CA GLY A 95 -2.98 25.29 12.91
C GLY A 95 -3.88 25.07 11.68
N PRO A 96 -4.72 26.06 11.30
CA PRO A 96 -5.79 25.86 10.31
C PRO A 96 -5.34 25.68 8.85
N SER A 97 -4.17 26.22 8.46
CA SER A 97 -3.82 26.35 7.04
C SER A 97 -3.32 25.05 6.41
N ASP A 98 -2.36 24.36 7.03
CA ASP A 98 -1.59 23.33 6.31
C ASP A 98 -1.85 21.89 6.77
N GLY A 99 -2.32 21.66 8.01
CA GLY A 99 -2.46 20.31 8.57
C GLY A 99 -1.11 19.72 9.01
N MET A 100 -1.12 18.54 9.64
CA MET A 100 0.11 17.92 10.15
C MET A 100 0.86 17.19 9.02
N PRO A 101 2.12 17.51 8.73
CA PRO A 101 2.90 16.78 7.74
C PRO A 101 3.07 15.31 8.12
N VAL A 102 2.79 14.41 7.18
CA VAL A 102 2.93 12.96 7.34
C VAL A 102 3.64 12.33 6.16
N CYS A 103 4.34 11.22 6.43
CA CYS A 103 4.91 10.33 5.45
C CYS A 103 4.30 8.93 5.65
N VAL A 104 3.65 8.39 4.63
CA VAL A 104 2.96 7.10 4.70
C VAL A 104 3.65 6.09 3.79
N ALA A 105 4.00 4.93 4.34
CA ALA A 105 4.63 3.86 3.59
C ALA A 105 3.79 2.57 3.59
N ALA A 106 3.75 1.92 2.43
CA ALA A 106 3.22 0.58 2.23
C ALA A 106 4.23 -0.26 1.44
N SER A 107 4.34 -1.55 1.78
CA SER A 107 5.30 -2.46 1.13
C SER A 107 4.78 -3.89 1.09
N HIS A 108 4.99 -4.54 -0.05
CA HIS A 108 4.70 -5.95 -0.31
C HIS A 108 5.99 -6.67 -0.69
N LEU A 109 6.22 -7.83 -0.08
CA LEU A 109 7.28 -8.75 -0.47
C LEU A 109 6.67 -9.78 -1.43
N ASP A 110 7.15 -9.80 -2.67
CA ASP A 110 6.60 -10.65 -3.74
C ASP A 110 7.56 -11.80 -4.13
N GLY A 111 8.82 -11.78 -3.65
CA GLY A 111 9.74 -12.91 -3.85
C GLY A 111 11.17 -12.68 -3.33
N LEU A 112 11.88 -13.77 -3.03
CA LEU A 112 13.30 -13.78 -2.67
C LEU A 112 14.13 -14.04 -3.92
N VAL A 113 15.05 -13.13 -4.25
CA VAL A 113 15.89 -13.28 -5.44
C VAL A 113 17.28 -13.75 -5.07
N MET A 114 17.60 -14.96 -5.50
CA MET A 114 18.85 -15.66 -5.23
C MET A 114 19.74 -15.59 -6.48
N ALA A 115 20.97 -15.15 -6.30
CA ALA A 115 21.92 -14.72 -7.31
C ALA A 115 23.25 -15.49 -7.12
N LEU A 116 24.19 -15.39 -8.06
CA LEU A 116 25.48 -16.09 -7.98
C LEU A 116 26.36 -15.55 -6.84
N THR A 117 26.20 -14.27 -6.49
CA THR A 117 27.00 -13.61 -5.46
C THR A 117 26.14 -12.98 -4.36
N PRO A 118 26.63 -12.92 -3.11
CA PRO A 118 25.85 -12.39 -1.97
C PRO A 118 25.33 -10.97 -2.18
N ASN A 119 26.11 -10.11 -2.85
CA ASN A 119 25.75 -8.71 -3.08
C ASN A 119 24.68 -8.53 -4.17
N SER A 120 24.41 -9.57 -4.96
CA SER A 120 23.41 -9.57 -6.03
C SER A 120 22.07 -10.16 -5.60
N HIS A 121 21.99 -10.75 -4.40
CA HIS A 121 20.73 -11.14 -3.77
C HIS A 121 19.80 -9.93 -3.61
N SER A 122 18.49 -10.16 -3.74
CA SER A 122 17.50 -9.09 -3.68
C SER A 122 16.10 -9.60 -3.35
N TYR A 123 15.11 -8.73 -3.49
CA TYR A 123 13.70 -9.04 -3.34
C TYR A 123 12.91 -8.62 -4.57
N ASN A 124 11.91 -9.37 -4.98
CA ASN A 124 10.80 -8.82 -5.74
C ASN A 124 9.85 -8.16 -4.75
N TYR A 125 9.42 -6.93 -5.05
CA TYR A 125 8.64 -6.12 -4.13
C TYR A 125 7.85 -5.03 -4.85
N ARG A 126 6.82 -4.54 -4.18
CA ARG A 126 6.13 -3.30 -4.49
C ARG A 126 6.09 -2.45 -3.24
N SER A 127 6.49 -1.19 -3.35
CA SER A 127 6.39 -0.23 -2.24
C SER A 127 5.87 1.09 -2.72
N SER A 128 5.12 1.80 -1.89
CA SER A 128 4.74 3.18 -2.10
C SER A 128 5.06 4.04 -0.89
N VAL A 129 5.48 5.28 -1.14
CA VAL A 129 5.66 6.32 -0.14
C VAL A 129 4.87 7.54 -0.56
N LEU A 130 3.97 8.01 0.31
CA LEU A 130 3.17 9.21 0.14
C LEU A 130 3.64 10.28 1.12
N PHE A 131 3.70 11.52 0.66
CA PHE A 131 3.90 12.69 1.50
C PHE A 131 2.67 13.58 1.38
N GLY A 132 2.17 14.04 2.52
CA GLY A 132 0.96 14.85 2.54
C GLY A 132 0.71 15.46 3.90
N HIS A 133 -0.49 16.03 4.04
CA HIS A 133 -0.88 16.75 5.24
C HIS A 133 -2.17 16.16 5.81
N ALA A 134 -2.10 15.69 7.05
CA ALA A 134 -3.21 15.08 7.78
C ALA A 134 -4.04 16.14 8.50
N LYS A 135 -5.35 16.15 8.25
CA LYS A 135 -6.35 16.99 8.90
C LYS A 135 -7.46 16.13 9.50
N VAL A 136 -8.00 16.54 10.64
CA VAL A 136 -9.18 15.90 11.22
C VAL A 136 -10.38 16.14 10.31
N VAL A 137 -11.16 15.09 10.06
CA VAL A 137 -12.44 15.18 9.34
C VAL A 137 -13.52 15.66 10.31
N GLU A 138 -13.96 16.91 10.13
CA GLU A 138 -14.99 17.56 10.96
C GLU A 138 -16.41 17.35 10.41
N ASP A 139 -16.57 17.21 9.08
CA ASP A 139 -17.88 16.95 8.47
C ASP A 139 -18.39 15.56 8.87
N PRO A 140 -19.55 15.44 9.54
CA PRO A 140 -20.09 14.14 9.93
C PRO A 140 -20.34 13.20 8.76
N ALA A 141 -20.71 13.72 7.59
CA ALA A 141 -20.97 12.91 6.41
C ALA A 141 -19.67 12.37 5.77
N GLU A 142 -18.62 13.21 5.65
CA GLU A 142 -17.29 12.74 5.24
C GLU A 142 -16.72 11.71 6.22
N ARG A 143 -16.92 11.92 7.53
CA ARG A 143 -16.46 10.99 8.55
C ARG A 143 -17.13 9.61 8.41
N LEU A 144 -18.44 9.58 8.18
CA LEU A 144 -19.17 8.33 7.97
C LEU A 144 -18.73 7.62 6.68
N TYR A 145 -18.55 8.38 5.60
CA TYR A 145 -17.97 7.89 4.34
C TYR A 145 -16.60 7.23 4.57
N ALA A 146 -15.71 7.89 5.30
CA ALA A 146 -14.38 7.38 5.56
C ALA A 146 -14.39 6.12 6.44
N MET A 147 -15.27 6.05 7.43
CA MET A 147 -15.45 4.84 8.26
C MET A 147 -15.94 3.65 7.41
N GLU A 148 -16.91 3.88 6.52
CA GLU A 148 -17.40 2.86 5.59
C GLU A 148 -16.30 2.42 4.62
N LEU A 149 -15.57 3.38 4.03
CA LEU A 149 -14.46 3.14 3.11
C LEU A 149 -13.36 2.28 3.74
N ILE A 150 -12.92 2.63 4.94
CA ILE A 150 -11.88 1.88 5.67
C ILE A 150 -12.38 0.49 6.06
N THR A 151 -13.63 0.36 6.51
CA THR A 151 -14.22 -0.93 6.90
C THR A 151 -14.32 -1.88 5.69
N ASN A 152 -14.84 -1.39 4.57
CA ASN A 152 -14.92 -2.15 3.33
C ASN A 152 -13.53 -2.40 2.70
N GLY A 153 -12.54 -1.60 3.06
CA GLY A 153 -11.15 -1.81 2.67
C GLY A 153 -10.50 -3.05 3.28
N VAL A 154 -10.97 -3.51 4.43
CA VAL A 154 -10.48 -4.75 5.06
C VAL A 154 -11.04 -5.97 4.34
N ILE A 155 -12.38 -6.03 4.25
CA ILE A 155 -13.11 -7.03 3.45
C ILE A 155 -14.31 -6.29 2.82
N PRO A 156 -14.42 -6.26 1.48
CA PRO A 156 -15.52 -5.60 0.79
C PRO A 156 -16.89 -6.06 1.28
N GLY A 157 -17.80 -5.10 1.52
CA GLY A 157 -19.16 -5.37 1.98
C GLY A 157 -19.29 -5.58 3.50
N SER A 158 -18.19 -5.55 4.28
CA SER A 158 -18.26 -5.77 5.74
C SER A 158 -19.07 -4.70 6.47
N TRP A 159 -19.09 -3.47 5.96
CA TRP A 159 -19.88 -2.39 6.56
C TRP A 159 -21.37 -2.72 6.58
N SER A 160 -21.94 -3.07 5.43
CA SER A 160 -23.38 -3.37 5.29
C SER A 160 -23.78 -4.71 5.91
N ASN A 161 -22.82 -5.60 6.16
CA ASN A 161 -23.03 -6.90 6.80
C ASN A 161 -22.76 -6.87 8.33
N THR A 162 -22.69 -5.67 8.93
CA THR A 162 -22.59 -5.46 10.37
C THR A 162 -23.76 -4.59 10.86
N ARG A 163 -23.98 -4.49 12.18
CA ARG A 163 -24.94 -3.55 12.76
C ARG A 163 -24.58 -2.11 12.39
N VAL A 164 -25.42 -1.48 11.57
CA VAL A 164 -25.30 -0.08 11.14
C VAL A 164 -26.58 0.71 11.46
N PRO A 165 -26.51 2.04 11.64
CA PRO A 165 -25.30 2.87 11.70
C PRO A 165 -24.53 2.71 13.03
N PRO A 166 -23.27 3.17 13.12
CA PRO A 166 -22.58 3.26 14.40
C PRO A 166 -23.38 4.04 15.44
N SER A 167 -23.33 3.60 16.68
CA SER A 167 -23.95 4.26 17.82
C SER A 167 -23.28 5.60 18.11
N LYS A 168 -23.97 6.47 18.85
CA LYS A 168 -23.41 7.77 19.27
C LYS A 168 -22.11 7.61 20.06
N ALA A 169 -22.00 6.58 20.90
CA ALA A 169 -20.80 6.30 21.67
C ALA A 169 -19.62 5.96 20.75
N GLU A 170 -19.81 5.06 19.79
CA GLU A 170 -18.79 4.67 18.81
C GLU A 170 -18.33 5.87 17.95
N LEU A 171 -19.27 6.73 17.53
CA LEU A 171 -18.96 7.95 16.78
C LEU A 171 -18.22 9.00 17.62
N SER A 172 -18.42 9.03 18.93
CA SER A 172 -17.77 9.99 19.83
C SER A 172 -16.33 9.61 20.16
N SER A 173 -16.01 8.31 20.19
CA SER A 173 -14.66 7.80 20.48
C SER A 173 -13.78 7.72 19.23
N THR A 174 -14.37 7.76 18.03
CA THR A 174 -13.66 7.55 16.76
C THR A 174 -13.39 8.87 16.06
N SER A 175 -12.14 9.06 15.64
CA SER A 175 -11.72 10.18 14.78
C SER A 175 -11.12 9.64 13.48
N VAL A 176 -11.27 10.42 12.42
CA VAL A 176 -10.72 10.14 11.10
C VAL A 176 -9.80 11.29 10.72
N LEU A 177 -8.63 10.94 10.20
CA LEU A 177 -7.74 11.87 9.53
C LEU A 177 -7.87 11.68 8.01
N LYS A 178 -7.97 12.81 7.30
CA LYS A 178 -7.82 12.90 5.86
C LYS A 178 -6.42 13.42 5.56
N VAL A 179 -5.66 12.68 4.78
CA VAL A 179 -4.34 13.10 4.30
C VAL A 179 -4.46 13.54 2.86
N ILE A 180 -4.26 14.84 2.65
CA ILE A 180 -4.17 15.42 1.31
C ILE A 180 -2.76 15.14 0.79
N ILE A 181 -2.65 14.40 -0.31
CA ILE A 181 -1.37 13.94 -0.84
C ILE A 181 -0.72 15.05 -1.67
N GLU A 182 0.50 15.46 -1.31
CA GLU A 182 1.28 16.43 -2.07
C GLU A 182 2.12 15.75 -3.16
N THR A 183 2.70 14.59 -2.85
CA THR A 183 3.50 13.80 -3.78
C THR A 183 3.53 12.35 -3.33
N GLY A 184 3.70 11.45 -4.29
CA GLY A 184 3.79 10.02 -4.05
C GLY A 184 4.80 9.39 -5.00
N SER A 185 5.43 8.30 -4.56
CA SER A 185 6.25 7.46 -5.42
C SER A 185 5.98 6.00 -5.14
N ALA A 186 6.06 5.18 -6.18
CA ALA A 186 6.13 3.74 -6.07
C ALA A 186 7.49 3.25 -6.57
N LYS A 187 7.94 2.12 -6.01
CA LYS A 187 9.12 1.40 -6.48
C LYS A 187 8.78 -0.08 -6.56
N VAL A 188 8.97 -0.64 -7.75
CA VAL A 188 8.55 -1.99 -8.07
C VAL A 188 9.72 -2.77 -8.67
N ARG A 189 9.99 -3.95 -8.11
CA ARG A 189 10.96 -4.90 -8.65
C ARG A 189 10.29 -6.25 -8.91
N PHE A 190 10.52 -6.78 -10.09
CA PHE A 190 10.14 -8.12 -10.52
C PHE A 190 11.30 -8.76 -11.29
N GLY A 191 11.21 -10.07 -11.52
CA GLY A 191 12.09 -10.83 -12.37
C GLY A 191 13.29 -11.49 -11.69
N PRO A 192 14.16 -12.14 -12.49
CA PRO A 192 15.28 -12.95 -12.02
C PRO A 192 16.40 -12.10 -11.37
N PRO A 193 17.43 -12.77 -10.79
CA PRO A 193 18.66 -12.10 -10.40
C PRO A 193 19.33 -11.40 -11.59
N GLY A 194 20.09 -10.35 -11.28
CA GLY A 194 20.85 -9.57 -12.26
C GLY A 194 22.35 -9.78 -12.07
N ASP A 195 22.83 -10.99 -12.32
CA ASP A 195 24.24 -11.35 -12.12
C ASP A 195 25.18 -10.69 -13.13
N GLU A 196 26.37 -10.32 -12.65
CA GLU A 196 27.42 -9.72 -13.47
C GLU A 196 27.90 -10.69 -14.55
N LYS A 197 28.35 -10.16 -15.69
CA LYS A 197 28.74 -10.99 -16.84
C LYS A 197 29.88 -11.96 -16.48
N HIS A 198 30.88 -11.52 -15.71
CA HIS A 198 32.01 -12.36 -15.35
C HIS A 198 31.61 -13.55 -14.46
N ASP A 199 30.68 -13.34 -13.52
CA ASP A 199 30.13 -14.43 -12.69
C ASP A 199 29.31 -15.43 -13.53
N ARG A 200 28.51 -14.93 -14.48
CA ARG A 200 27.69 -15.78 -15.38
C ARG A 200 28.51 -16.59 -16.37
N ASP A 201 29.70 -16.10 -16.74
CA ASP A 201 30.61 -16.76 -17.67
C ASP A 201 31.58 -17.72 -16.94
N ASP A 202 31.58 -17.73 -15.59
CA ASP A 202 32.38 -18.64 -14.78
C ASP A 202 31.63 -19.97 -14.54
N ALA A 203 32.09 -21.01 -15.23
CA ALA A 203 31.49 -22.34 -15.14
C ALA A 203 31.64 -23.00 -13.76
N GLU A 204 32.67 -22.67 -12.97
CA GLU A 204 32.82 -23.23 -11.62
C GLU A 204 31.73 -22.67 -10.71
N VAL A 205 31.50 -21.35 -10.78
CA VAL A 205 30.47 -20.66 -9.99
C VAL A 205 29.07 -21.10 -10.42
N VAL A 206 28.77 -21.06 -11.72
CA VAL A 206 27.43 -21.38 -12.25
C VAL A 206 27.03 -22.84 -11.97
N ASN A 207 27.96 -23.78 -12.01
CA ASN A 207 27.67 -25.19 -11.74
C ASN A 207 27.53 -25.51 -10.24
N LYS A 208 27.92 -24.59 -9.34
CA LYS A 208 27.92 -24.79 -7.89
C LYS A 208 26.79 -24.03 -7.18
N VAL A 209 26.33 -22.91 -7.74
CA VAL A 209 25.40 -21.99 -7.08
C VAL A 209 24.05 -21.98 -7.80
N TRP A 210 22.99 -22.32 -7.09
CA TRP A 210 21.63 -22.17 -7.60
C TRP A 210 21.22 -20.69 -7.64
N THR A 211 20.59 -20.27 -8.74
CA THR A 211 20.00 -18.94 -8.90
C THR A 211 18.53 -19.03 -9.28
N GLY A 212 17.77 -18.04 -8.88
CA GLY A 212 16.34 -18.02 -9.16
C GLY A 212 15.57 -17.10 -8.25
N VAL A 213 14.25 -17.26 -8.26
CA VAL A 213 13.35 -16.52 -7.40
C VAL A 213 12.48 -17.51 -6.65
N VAL A 214 12.36 -17.31 -5.33
CA VAL A 214 11.32 -17.97 -4.52
C VAL A 214 10.15 -16.99 -4.42
N PRO A 215 9.01 -17.21 -5.10
CA PRO A 215 7.85 -16.35 -4.97
C PRO A 215 7.37 -16.29 -3.52
N VAL A 216 6.96 -15.11 -3.07
CA VAL A 216 6.40 -14.89 -1.74
C VAL A 216 5.05 -14.21 -1.91
N TYR A 217 4.02 -14.76 -1.28
CA TYR A 217 2.67 -14.19 -1.26
C TYR A 217 2.00 -14.50 0.08
N ARG A 218 0.99 -13.70 0.42
CA ARG A 218 0.22 -13.88 1.64
C ARG A 218 -1.02 -14.73 1.34
N ILE A 219 -1.29 -15.69 2.21
CA ILE A 219 -2.54 -16.43 2.21
C ILE A 219 -3.38 -16.02 3.43
N MET A 220 -4.65 -15.72 3.20
CA MET A 220 -5.68 -15.66 4.23
C MET A 220 -6.15 -17.08 4.52
N GLY A 221 -6.16 -17.46 5.80
CA GLY A 221 -6.63 -18.77 6.25
C GLY A 221 -8.16 -18.85 6.34
N GLU A 222 -8.64 -20.02 6.74
CA GLU A 222 -10.08 -20.26 6.96
C GLU A 222 -10.63 -19.38 8.10
N PRO A 223 -11.86 -18.84 7.97
CA PRO A 223 -12.49 -18.06 9.04
C PRO A 223 -12.64 -18.87 10.33
N VAL A 224 -12.16 -18.29 11.44
CA VAL A 224 -12.36 -18.85 12.77
C VAL A 224 -13.53 -18.12 13.44
N SER A 225 -14.57 -18.88 13.82
CA SER A 225 -15.74 -18.33 14.49
C SER A 225 -15.41 -17.73 15.86
N GLY A 226 -15.99 -16.57 16.17
CA GLY A 226 -15.90 -15.96 17.49
C GLY A 226 -16.69 -16.74 18.55
N PRO A 227 -16.44 -16.53 19.85
CA PRO A 227 -16.97 -17.34 20.94
C PRO A 227 -18.51 -17.29 21.09
N TYR A 228 -19.17 -16.26 20.56
CA TYR A 228 -20.63 -16.09 20.60
C TYR A 228 -21.28 -16.18 19.21
N ASN A 229 -20.51 -16.57 18.19
CA ASN A 229 -21.03 -16.67 16.83
C ASN A 229 -22.06 -17.80 16.72
N ALA A 230 -23.15 -17.55 16.01
CA ALA A 230 -24.25 -18.49 15.83
C ALA A 230 -24.59 -18.76 14.35
N VAL A 231 -23.75 -18.28 13.43
CA VAL A 231 -23.97 -18.39 11.98
C VAL A 231 -22.69 -18.84 11.27
N ASP A 232 -22.83 -19.47 10.10
CA ASP A 232 -21.66 -19.82 9.28
C ASP A 232 -20.96 -18.58 8.70
N PRO A 233 -19.67 -18.66 8.35
CA PRO A 233 -18.98 -17.59 7.63
C PRO A 233 -19.75 -17.19 6.36
N PRO A 234 -20.14 -15.90 6.21
CA PRO A 234 -20.86 -15.44 5.03
C PRO A 234 -20.07 -15.63 3.75
N LYS A 235 -20.77 -15.93 2.65
CA LYS A 235 -20.18 -16.19 1.33
C LYS A 235 -19.26 -15.06 0.86
N TYR A 236 -19.60 -13.79 1.14
CA TYR A 236 -18.79 -12.65 0.70
C TYR A 236 -17.38 -12.66 1.34
N ILE A 237 -17.24 -13.20 2.56
CA ILE A 237 -15.94 -13.36 3.23
C ILE A 237 -15.15 -14.49 2.58
N THR A 238 -15.77 -15.66 2.40
CA THR A 238 -15.10 -16.84 1.83
C THR A 238 -14.71 -16.63 0.37
N ASP A 239 -15.56 -15.97 -0.42
CA ASP A 239 -15.26 -15.59 -1.80
C ASP A 239 -14.09 -14.61 -1.87
N PHE A 240 -14.08 -13.61 -0.99
CA PHE A 240 -12.99 -12.63 -0.93
C PHE A 240 -11.66 -13.28 -0.58
N ILE A 241 -11.63 -14.15 0.45
CA ILE A 241 -10.44 -14.93 0.83
C ILE A 241 -9.91 -15.73 -0.36
N LYS A 242 -10.80 -16.44 -1.07
CA LYS A 242 -10.43 -17.22 -2.25
C LYS A 242 -9.83 -16.34 -3.35
N SER A 243 -10.51 -15.24 -3.71
CA SER A 243 -10.05 -14.30 -4.75
C SER A 243 -8.68 -13.72 -4.42
N VAL A 244 -8.49 -13.23 -3.20
CA VAL A 244 -7.22 -12.62 -2.77
C VAL A 244 -6.08 -13.65 -2.77
N ASN A 245 -6.35 -14.88 -2.32
CA ASN A 245 -5.36 -15.96 -2.32
C ASN A 245 -4.92 -16.33 -3.74
N GLU A 246 -5.87 -16.43 -4.67
CA GLU A 246 -5.60 -16.68 -6.10
C GLU A 246 -4.80 -15.52 -6.71
N GLU A 247 -5.28 -14.29 -6.57
CA GLU A 247 -4.64 -13.10 -7.16
C GLU A 247 -3.22 -12.84 -6.65
N THR A 248 -2.99 -12.98 -5.33
CA THR A 248 -1.66 -12.73 -4.74
C THR A 248 -0.65 -13.80 -5.14
N ARG A 249 -1.08 -15.06 -5.25
CA ARG A 249 -0.26 -16.15 -5.75
C ARG A 249 0.10 -15.94 -7.22
N GLU A 250 -0.89 -15.71 -8.07
CA GLU A 250 -0.68 -15.47 -9.50
C GLU A 250 0.25 -14.28 -9.74
N PHE A 251 0.07 -13.20 -8.98
CA PHE A 251 0.95 -12.04 -9.06
C PHE A 251 2.40 -12.39 -8.71
N ALA A 252 2.65 -13.07 -7.58
CA ALA A 252 4.00 -13.39 -7.13
C ALA A 252 4.72 -14.37 -8.08
N GLU A 253 4.02 -15.40 -8.56
CA GLU A 253 4.55 -16.37 -9.53
C GLU A 253 4.87 -15.68 -10.87
N SER A 254 3.96 -14.82 -11.36
CA SER A 254 4.18 -14.02 -12.58
C SER A 254 5.34 -13.03 -12.41
N ALA A 255 5.42 -12.33 -11.27
CA ALA A 255 6.50 -11.40 -10.97
C ALA A 255 7.86 -12.11 -10.90
N ALA A 256 7.92 -13.34 -10.41
CA ALA A 256 9.13 -14.15 -10.41
C ALA A 256 9.58 -14.53 -11.83
N ALA A 257 8.64 -14.93 -12.69
CA ALA A 257 8.93 -15.36 -14.07
C ALA A 257 9.16 -14.21 -15.06
N ARG A 258 8.72 -12.99 -14.73
CA ARG A 258 8.78 -11.84 -15.64
C ARG A 258 10.22 -11.38 -15.91
N VAL A 259 10.74 -11.68 -17.09
CA VAL A 259 12.03 -11.14 -17.54
C VAL A 259 11.87 -9.67 -17.94
N PRO A 260 12.61 -8.72 -17.34
CA PRO A 260 12.56 -7.33 -17.76
C PRO A 260 13.05 -7.19 -19.21
N VAL A 261 12.27 -6.54 -20.07
CA VAL A 261 12.73 -6.18 -21.42
C VAL A 261 13.85 -5.14 -21.26
N LYS A 262 15.06 -5.45 -21.74
CA LYS A 262 16.17 -4.48 -21.78
C LYS A 262 15.74 -3.30 -22.66
N LYS A 263 15.62 -2.10 -22.08
CA LYS A 263 15.57 -0.86 -22.87
C LYS A 263 16.90 -0.76 -23.63
N GLY A 264 16.88 -1.06 -24.93
CA GLY A 264 18.05 -1.00 -25.82
C GLY A 264 18.30 -2.22 -26.70
N GLY A 265 17.48 -3.28 -26.65
CA GLY A 265 17.51 -4.34 -27.69
C GLY A 265 16.88 -3.85 -29.00
N PRO A 266 17.33 -4.35 -30.18
CA PRO A 266 16.78 -3.92 -31.47
C PRO A 266 15.26 -4.15 -31.47
N ARG A 267 14.52 -3.15 -31.95
CA ARG A 267 13.11 -3.34 -32.28
C ARG A 267 13.06 -4.41 -33.36
N GLU A 268 12.48 -5.57 -33.05
CA GLU A 268 12.08 -6.50 -34.10
C GLU A 268 11.07 -5.77 -34.99
N ALA A 269 11.31 -5.90 -36.30
CA ALA A 269 10.63 -5.21 -37.38
C ALA A 269 9.20 -5.73 -37.59
#